data_AF-A0A381VY41-F1
#
_entry.id   AF-A0A381VY41-F1
#
_cell.length_a   1.000
_cell.length_b   1.000
_cell.length_c   1.000
_cell.angle_alpha   90.00
_cell.angle_beta   90.00
_cell.angle_gamma   90.00
#
_symmetry.space_group_name_H-M   'P 1'
#
loop_
_entity.id
_entity.type
_entity.pdbx_description
1 polymer ?
#
loop_
_entity_poly.entity_id
_entity_poly.type
_entity_poly.pdbx_seq_one_letter_code
_entity_poly.pdbx_strand_id
1 'polypeptide(L)'
;MGALEVEIQKKTTSGNDPSTPGQTFQAKYLSPFAGQTNIDSVTKNDDYRYSQQSYGWWMIPPDVGTTVLVIFVEGNPNQCYWIGCVQDQYMNFAMPDQASTSITTDSTPEYFKDKKIPVAEYNKAIETGTKHDPTKFLKPYQKRFLDQLIVQGLATGTEDSSYIDEFRGTTTSSARREIPSAVFGVSSPGPLDKTPGAPKGLIGLKDSQVSAPRSRLGGTSFVMDDGNDKLLRKTSASDGPPEYANIQLNETDGSRELPHNELVRLRTRTGHQVLLHNTEDLIYIANSKGTAWLELTSDGKIDVYAKDSMSFHTENDLNLTADRNITVEAGANIDFKASGSYTGLGEDGEIKLRRGNIQIETFNDFKCLIGGNQWVTTIGNTEYKTNGETKITSGGGSHIKSGGGHFETADPIHMNGPMASGAKIVSALNKHILPGFPTNNALGTLSQRAPMHEPWNQHENMNPGAFKIVTTDRDNLITVKNDLEFVATADPFKKEAKK
;
A
#
# COMPACT_ATOMS: atom_id res chain seq x y z
N MET A 1 18.94 -30.37 -6.67
CA MET A 1 18.47 -29.13 -5.99
C MET A 1 17.18 -29.46 -5.24
N GLY A 2 16.97 -28.92 -4.04
CA GLY A 2 15.83 -29.28 -3.17
C GLY A 2 16.01 -30.55 -2.31
N ALA A 3 17.10 -31.31 -2.53
CA ALA A 3 17.45 -32.44 -1.67
C ALA A 3 18.17 -31.97 -0.41
N LEU A 4 17.92 -32.66 0.70
CA LEU A 4 18.53 -32.47 2.00
C LEU A 4 19.47 -33.63 2.29
N GLU A 5 20.52 -33.37 3.08
CA GLU A 5 21.23 -34.41 3.80
C GLU A 5 20.65 -34.49 5.20
N VAL A 6 20.12 -35.64 5.59
CA VAL A 6 19.39 -35.84 6.86
C VAL A 6 20.04 -36.92 7.70
N GLU A 7 20.03 -36.75 9.01
CA GLU A 7 20.41 -37.77 10.00
C GLU A 7 19.15 -38.33 10.65
N ILE A 8 19.06 -39.65 10.79
CA ILE A 8 17.89 -40.30 11.41
C ILE A 8 18.04 -40.31 12.92
N GLN A 9 17.21 -39.53 13.60
CA GLN A 9 17.17 -39.48 15.07
C GLN A 9 16.49 -40.74 15.63
N LYS A 10 17.27 -41.64 16.25
CA LYS A 10 16.74 -42.82 16.94
C LYS A 10 16.32 -42.45 18.37
N LYS A 11 15.11 -42.80 18.78
CA LYS A 11 14.60 -42.56 20.15
C LYS A 11 14.81 -43.73 21.12
N THR A 12 15.07 -44.94 20.62
CA THR A 12 15.01 -46.19 21.41
C THR A 12 16.37 -46.90 21.56
N THR A 13 17.44 -46.38 20.95
CA THR A 13 18.79 -46.95 21.02
C THR A 13 19.81 -45.82 21.18
N SER A 14 20.85 -46.05 22.00
CA SER A 14 22.02 -45.18 22.09
C SER A 14 22.79 -45.15 20.76
N GLY A 15 23.30 -43.97 20.35
CA GLY A 15 24.16 -43.83 19.16
C GLY A 15 23.76 -42.75 18.15
N ASN A 16 22.98 -41.73 18.54
CA ASN A 16 22.87 -40.51 17.71
C ASN A 16 24.14 -39.68 17.95
N ASP A 17 25.22 -39.98 17.24
CA ASP A 17 26.40 -39.11 17.21
C ASP A 17 26.16 -38.03 16.14
N PRO A 18 25.91 -36.76 16.53
CA PRO A 18 25.44 -35.74 15.60
C PRO A 18 26.44 -35.50 14.47
N SER A 19 25.92 -35.34 13.25
CA SER A 19 26.69 -34.95 12.06
C SER A 19 27.81 -35.95 11.68
N THR A 20 27.64 -37.24 11.99
CA THR A 20 28.69 -38.25 11.76
C THR A 20 28.63 -38.86 10.35
N PRO A 21 29.77 -38.94 9.62
CA PRO A 21 29.82 -39.60 8.32
C PRO A 21 29.31 -41.05 8.36
N GLY A 22 28.46 -41.44 7.41
CA GLY A 22 27.88 -42.80 7.32
C GLY A 22 26.56 -43.00 8.08
N GLN A 23 26.03 -41.96 8.74
CA GLN A 23 24.70 -41.96 9.37
C GLN A 23 23.71 -40.99 8.69
N THR A 24 24.10 -40.42 7.55
CA THR A 24 23.29 -39.46 6.78
C THR A 24 22.68 -40.09 5.53
N PHE A 25 21.53 -39.58 5.13
CA PHE A 25 20.78 -40.00 3.94
C PHE A 25 20.44 -38.80 3.07
N GLN A 26 20.42 -39.00 1.76
CA GLN A 26 19.98 -37.96 0.82
C GLN A 26 18.45 -38.04 0.67
N ALA A 27 17.74 -37.09 1.27
CA ALA A 27 16.29 -36.98 1.18
C ALA A 27 15.90 -36.03 0.03
N LYS A 28 15.18 -36.52 -0.98
CA LYS A 28 14.65 -35.69 -2.08
C LYS A 28 13.36 -34.98 -1.65
N TYR A 29 13.06 -33.82 -2.23
CA TYR A 29 11.80 -33.13 -1.93
C TYR A 29 10.62 -33.93 -2.49
N LEU A 30 9.64 -34.27 -1.65
CA LEU A 30 8.34 -34.76 -2.06
C LEU A 30 7.36 -33.61 -2.02
N SER A 31 7.05 -33.07 -3.19
CA SER A 31 6.02 -32.04 -3.30
C SER A 31 4.64 -32.65 -3.10
N PRO A 32 3.75 -32.02 -2.30
CA PRO A 32 2.36 -32.46 -2.18
C PRO A 32 1.58 -32.29 -3.49
N PHE A 33 2.08 -31.45 -4.41
CA PHE A 33 1.49 -31.24 -5.73
C PHE A 33 2.60 -30.94 -6.74
N ALA A 34 2.92 -31.88 -7.63
CA ALA A 34 3.86 -31.69 -8.73
C ALA A 34 3.60 -32.65 -9.89
N GLY A 35 4.04 -32.26 -11.08
CA GLY A 35 3.99 -33.10 -12.27
C GLY A 35 5.03 -32.68 -13.30
N GLN A 36 5.30 -33.60 -14.24
CA GLN A 36 6.09 -33.32 -15.42
C GLN A 36 5.56 -34.10 -16.64
N THR A 37 5.70 -33.53 -17.83
CA THR A 37 5.42 -34.25 -19.08
C THR A 37 6.30 -35.50 -19.16
N ASN A 38 5.70 -36.61 -19.58
CA ASN A 38 6.41 -37.88 -19.72
C ASN A 38 7.56 -37.74 -20.72
N ILE A 39 8.72 -38.32 -20.39
CA ILE A 39 9.89 -38.35 -21.26
C ILE A 39 9.59 -39.05 -22.60
N ASP A 40 8.66 -40.01 -22.62
CA ASP A 40 8.29 -40.73 -23.84
C ASP A 40 7.60 -39.84 -24.89
N SER A 41 7.11 -38.67 -24.48
CA SER A 41 6.44 -37.69 -25.35
C SER A 41 7.38 -36.59 -25.86
N VAL A 42 8.66 -36.63 -25.47
CA VAL A 42 9.69 -35.66 -25.87
C VAL A 42 10.29 -36.06 -27.21
N THR A 43 10.62 -35.07 -28.05
CA THR A 43 11.31 -35.32 -29.34
C THR A 43 12.63 -34.55 -29.39
N LYS A 44 13.42 -34.78 -30.46
CA LYS A 44 14.68 -34.06 -30.68
C LYS A 44 14.50 -32.64 -31.23
N ASN A 45 13.26 -32.19 -31.43
CA ASN A 45 12.98 -30.84 -31.91
C ASN A 45 13.27 -29.80 -30.82
N ASP A 46 13.98 -28.74 -31.17
CA ASP A 46 14.35 -27.65 -30.26
C ASP A 46 13.23 -26.62 -30.15
N ASP A 47 12.14 -27.00 -29.49
CA ASP A 47 11.00 -26.12 -29.17
C ASP A 47 10.33 -26.59 -27.87
N TYR A 48 9.79 -25.64 -27.10
CA TYR A 48 9.17 -25.86 -25.79
C TYR A 48 8.13 -26.98 -25.77
N ARG A 49 7.40 -27.18 -26.88
CA ARG A 49 6.33 -28.19 -27.01
C ARG A 49 6.87 -29.61 -27.07
N TYR A 50 8.13 -29.79 -27.43
CA TYR A 50 8.75 -31.11 -27.61
C TYR A 50 9.68 -31.51 -26.47
N SER A 51 9.75 -30.71 -25.39
CA SER A 51 10.55 -30.97 -24.19
C SER A 51 9.69 -31.36 -22.98
N GLN A 52 10.31 -31.79 -21.88
CA GLN A 52 9.59 -32.01 -20.62
C GLN A 52 9.18 -30.67 -20.01
N GLN A 53 7.93 -30.56 -19.59
CA GLN A 53 7.37 -29.36 -18.93
C GLN A 53 7.01 -29.75 -17.50
N SER A 54 7.45 -28.99 -16.50
CA SER A 54 7.17 -29.25 -15.09
C SER A 54 6.26 -28.19 -14.47
N TYR A 55 5.50 -28.57 -13.44
CA TYR A 55 4.59 -27.70 -12.70
C TYR A 55 4.39 -28.21 -11.27
N GLY A 56 3.92 -27.34 -10.37
CA GLY A 56 3.58 -27.73 -9.00
C GLY A 56 4.05 -26.74 -7.93
N TRP A 57 3.98 -27.18 -6.68
CA TRP A 57 4.52 -26.45 -5.54
C TRP A 57 6.00 -26.74 -5.37
N TRP A 58 6.79 -25.68 -5.23
CA TRP A 58 8.19 -25.77 -4.86
C TRP A 58 8.42 -25.09 -3.51
N MET A 59 8.48 -25.90 -2.46
CA MET A 59 8.80 -25.42 -1.12
C MET A 59 10.31 -25.35 -0.92
N ILE A 60 10.75 -24.30 -0.24
CA ILE A 60 12.17 -24.00 -0.03
C ILE A 60 12.71 -24.95 1.04
N PRO A 61 13.88 -25.59 0.83
CA PRO A 61 14.52 -26.40 1.85
C PRO A 61 14.73 -25.60 3.15
N PRO A 62 14.42 -26.18 4.33
CA PRO A 62 14.58 -25.49 5.60
C PRO A 62 16.06 -25.22 5.91
N ASP A 63 16.29 -24.34 6.90
CA ASP A 63 17.64 -24.09 7.41
C ASP A 63 18.25 -25.37 8.04
N VAL A 64 19.56 -25.55 7.86
CA VAL A 64 20.30 -26.67 8.46
C VAL A 64 20.09 -26.68 9.98
N GLY A 65 19.77 -27.85 10.53
CA GLY A 65 19.39 -28.02 11.94
C GLY A 65 17.88 -28.10 12.16
N THR A 66 17.06 -27.82 11.15
CA THR A 66 15.61 -28.03 11.23
C THR A 66 15.28 -29.52 11.23
N THR A 67 14.39 -29.94 12.13
CA THR A 67 13.87 -31.32 12.14
C THR A 67 12.87 -31.50 11.00
N VAL A 68 13.06 -32.55 10.19
CA VAL A 68 12.16 -32.88 9.08
C VAL A 68 11.62 -34.30 9.22
N LEU A 69 10.44 -34.54 8.66
CA LEU A 69 9.92 -35.88 8.46
C LEU A 69 10.36 -36.40 7.10
N VAL A 70 10.84 -37.65 7.10
CA VAL A 70 11.23 -38.35 5.88
C VAL A 70 10.52 -39.68 5.75
N ILE A 71 10.34 -40.12 4.51
CA ILE A 71 9.79 -41.42 4.13
C ILE A 71 10.80 -42.18 3.27
N PHE A 72 10.89 -43.49 3.49
CA PHE A 72 11.71 -44.40 2.70
C PHE A 72 10.79 -45.32 1.89
N VAL A 73 10.94 -45.32 0.57
CA VAL A 73 10.19 -46.24 -0.30
C VAL A 73 10.69 -47.65 -0.05
N GLU A 74 9.81 -48.56 0.38
CA GLU A 74 10.13 -49.97 0.69
C GLU A 74 11.31 -50.14 1.67
N GLY A 75 11.57 -49.15 2.53
CA GLY A 75 12.71 -49.16 3.45
C GLY A 75 14.07 -48.96 2.78
N ASN A 76 14.12 -48.64 1.48
CA ASN A 76 15.36 -48.41 0.74
C ASN A 76 15.98 -47.05 1.09
N PRO A 77 17.19 -47.02 1.68
CA PRO A 77 17.86 -45.76 2.04
C PRO A 77 18.13 -44.82 0.86
N ASN A 78 18.25 -45.35 -0.35
CA ASN A 78 18.52 -44.58 -1.57
C ASN A 78 17.25 -43.93 -2.16
N GLN A 79 16.07 -44.29 -1.65
CA GLN A 79 14.76 -43.73 -2.04
C GLN A 79 14.12 -43.01 -0.87
N CYS A 80 14.87 -42.07 -0.29
CA CYS A 80 14.44 -41.22 0.81
C CYS A 80 13.83 -39.91 0.29
N TYR A 81 12.72 -39.49 0.86
CA TYR A 81 12.07 -38.22 0.56
C TYR A 81 11.68 -37.46 1.82
N TRP A 82 11.85 -36.13 1.84
CA TRP A 82 11.34 -35.28 2.91
C TRP A 82 9.96 -34.74 2.55
N ILE A 83 9.03 -34.81 3.50
CA ILE A 83 7.59 -34.53 3.30
C ILE A 83 7.08 -33.35 4.13
N GLY A 84 7.87 -32.87 5.10
CA GLY A 84 7.47 -31.75 5.94
C GLY A 84 8.51 -31.40 7.00
N CYS A 85 8.36 -30.20 7.56
CA CYS A 85 9.19 -29.69 8.64
C CYS A 85 8.44 -29.78 9.96
N VAL A 86 9.15 -30.20 11.02
CA VAL A 86 8.61 -30.17 12.39
C VAL A 86 8.94 -28.81 12.98
N GLN A 87 7.91 -28.05 13.35
CA GLN A 87 8.12 -26.75 13.98
C GLN A 87 8.80 -26.94 15.33
N ASP A 88 9.88 -26.19 15.54
CA ASP A 88 10.49 -26.07 16.85
C ASP A 88 9.49 -25.56 17.88
N GLN A 89 9.54 -26.11 19.09
CA GLN A 89 8.66 -25.69 20.18
C GLN A 89 8.76 -24.16 20.36
N TYR A 90 7.60 -23.51 20.28
CA TYR A 90 7.40 -22.07 20.46
C TYR A 90 8.05 -21.14 19.42
N MET A 91 8.55 -21.64 18.29
CA MET A 91 9.19 -20.84 17.23
C MET A 91 8.26 -20.62 16.03
N ASN A 92 7.09 -20.03 16.25
CA ASN A 92 6.12 -19.72 15.19
C ASN A 92 5.29 -18.48 15.50
N PHE A 93 5.86 -17.53 16.24
CA PHE A 93 5.24 -16.25 16.51
C PHE A 93 5.23 -15.35 15.27
N ALA A 94 6.33 -15.31 14.51
CA ALA A 94 6.48 -14.47 13.31
C ALA A 94 5.98 -15.18 12.03
N MET A 95 5.07 -16.14 12.18
CA MET A 95 4.47 -16.92 11.09
C MET A 95 2.94 -16.79 11.15
N PRO A 96 2.24 -16.64 10.01
CA PRO A 96 2.78 -16.52 8.65
C PRO A 96 3.20 -15.09 8.29
N ASP A 97 2.76 -14.06 9.02
CA ASP A 97 3.25 -12.69 8.85
C ASP A 97 4.24 -12.31 9.95
N GLN A 98 5.05 -11.28 9.70
CA GLN A 98 5.95 -10.68 10.69
C GLN A 98 5.14 -9.95 11.78
N ALA A 99 4.55 -10.74 12.68
CA ALA A 99 3.61 -10.27 13.70
C ALA A 99 4.24 -9.22 14.62
N SER A 100 3.40 -8.27 15.05
CA SER A 100 3.80 -7.11 15.84
C SER A 100 3.27 -7.20 17.27
N THR A 101 4.11 -6.87 18.24
CA THR A 101 3.77 -6.86 19.66
C THR A 101 4.61 -5.83 20.39
N SER A 102 4.07 -5.31 21.49
CA SER A 102 4.74 -4.44 22.45
C SER A 102 5.70 -5.21 23.37
N ILE A 103 5.66 -6.54 23.36
CA ILE A 103 6.46 -7.41 24.23
C ILE A 103 7.87 -7.59 23.64
N THR A 104 8.70 -6.56 23.81
CA THR A 104 10.02 -6.47 23.17
C THR A 104 11.18 -6.42 24.16
N THR A 105 12.36 -6.86 23.74
CA THR A 105 13.59 -6.77 24.54
C THR A 105 14.06 -5.32 24.74
N ASP A 106 15.01 -5.11 25.64
CA ASP A 106 15.59 -3.79 25.93
C ASP A 106 16.44 -3.20 24.82
N SER A 107 16.74 -3.99 23.77
CA SER A 107 17.37 -3.50 22.55
C SER A 107 16.44 -2.64 21.68
N THR A 108 15.15 -2.56 22.00
CA THR A 108 14.17 -1.76 21.25
C THR A 108 14.41 -0.28 21.51
N PRO A 109 14.43 0.57 20.47
CA PRO A 109 14.57 2.02 20.65
C PRO A 109 13.48 2.59 21.57
N GLU A 110 13.84 3.56 22.41
CA GLU A 110 12.97 4.12 23.46
C GLU A 110 11.62 4.61 22.90
N TYR A 111 11.63 5.32 21.78
CA TYR A 111 10.42 5.84 21.13
C TYR A 111 9.47 4.75 20.60
N PHE A 112 9.91 3.51 20.49
CA PHE A 112 9.07 2.35 20.15
C PHE A 112 8.85 1.38 21.31
N LYS A 113 9.33 1.71 22.52
CA LYS A 113 9.04 0.92 23.70
C LYS A 113 7.53 0.89 23.94
N ASP A 114 7.01 -0.27 24.33
CA ASP A 114 5.58 -0.53 24.55
C ASP A 114 4.65 -0.32 23.34
N LYS A 115 5.20 -0.08 22.14
CA LYS A 115 4.44 0.00 20.88
C LYS A 115 4.43 -1.36 20.17
N LYS A 116 3.35 -1.67 19.47
CA LYS A 116 3.25 -2.90 18.68
C LYS A 116 4.09 -2.77 17.42
N ILE A 117 5.33 -3.22 17.51
CA ILE A 117 6.26 -3.23 16.38
C ILE A 117 6.53 -4.67 15.93
N PRO A 118 6.90 -4.89 14.66
CA PRO A 118 7.27 -6.20 14.14
C PRO A 118 8.41 -6.81 14.96
N VAL A 119 8.27 -8.09 15.32
CA VAL A 119 9.28 -8.82 16.11
C VAL A 119 9.69 -10.11 15.42
N ALA A 120 10.88 -10.61 15.79
CA ALA A 120 11.29 -11.96 15.44
C ALA A 120 10.85 -12.97 16.53
N GLU A 121 11.22 -14.24 16.35
CA GLU A 121 11.13 -15.24 17.42
C GLU A 121 12.01 -14.84 18.61
N TYR A 122 11.59 -15.24 19.82
CA TYR A 122 12.39 -15.00 21.01
C TYR A 122 13.67 -15.85 21.01
N ASN A 123 14.73 -15.35 21.65
CA ASN A 123 16.00 -16.06 21.69
C ASN A 123 16.03 -17.09 22.83
N LYS A 124 15.91 -18.38 22.48
CA LYS A 124 15.96 -19.52 23.43
C LYS A 124 17.24 -19.59 24.27
N ALA A 125 18.34 -18.98 23.85
CA ALA A 125 19.59 -19.00 24.62
C ALA A 125 19.58 -18.06 25.83
N ILE A 126 18.69 -17.07 25.85
CA ILE A 126 18.61 -16.04 26.92
C ILE A 126 17.24 -15.99 27.59
N GLU A 127 16.18 -16.48 26.94
CA GLU A 127 14.85 -16.52 27.52
C GLU A 127 14.75 -17.63 28.57
N THR A 128 14.29 -17.27 29.77
CA THR A 128 14.24 -18.16 30.94
C THR A 128 12.90 -18.89 31.07
N GLY A 129 11.88 -18.47 30.33
CA GLY A 129 10.55 -19.10 30.36
C GLY A 129 9.72 -18.77 31.61
N THR A 130 10.16 -17.79 32.41
CA THR A 130 9.55 -17.42 33.70
C THR A 130 8.06 -17.07 33.58
N LYS A 131 7.62 -16.54 32.43
CA LYS A 131 6.21 -16.17 32.21
C LYS A 131 5.29 -17.33 31.83
N HIS A 132 5.80 -18.56 31.71
CA HIS A 132 5.12 -19.81 31.29
C HIS A 132 4.46 -19.78 29.90
N ASP A 133 3.73 -18.71 29.56
CA ASP A 133 3.12 -18.47 28.26
C ASP A 133 4.15 -17.90 27.26
N PRO A 134 4.51 -18.65 26.20
CA PRO A 134 5.53 -18.21 25.24
C PRO A 134 5.15 -16.97 24.44
N THR A 135 3.85 -16.62 24.34
CA THR A 135 3.46 -15.36 23.69
C THR A 135 3.98 -14.15 24.47
N LYS A 136 4.23 -14.31 25.78
CA LYS A 136 4.67 -13.26 26.70
C LYS A 136 6.18 -13.14 26.88
N PHE A 137 6.96 -14.02 26.23
CA PHE A 137 8.43 -13.96 26.24
C PHE A 137 8.93 -12.74 25.47
N LEU A 138 10.04 -12.15 25.91
CA LEU A 138 10.56 -10.93 25.31
C LEU A 138 11.21 -11.26 23.96
N LYS A 139 10.84 -10.49 22.93
CA LYS A 139 11.31 -10.74 21.56
C LYS A 139 12.15 -9.59 21.04
N PRO A 140 13.23 -9.86 20.29
CA PRO A 140 13.93 -8.80 19.58
C PRO A 140 13.03 -8.26 18.47
N TYR A 141 12.95 -6.94 18.36
CA TYR A 141 12.24 -6.31 17.26
C TYR A 141 12.91 -6.60 15.92
N GLN A 142 12.12 -6.72 14.86
CA GLN A 142 12.61 -6.97 13.52
C GLN A 142 13.02 -5.65 12.84
N LYS A 143 14.23 -5.18 13.18
CA LYS A 143 14.75 -3.88 12.73
C LYS A 143 14.53 -3.60 11.25
N ARG A 144 14.89 -4.54 10.37
CA ARG A 144 14.82 -4.32 8.91
C ARG A 144 13.41 -4.06 8.41
N PHE A 145 12.41 -4.72 8.99
CA PHE A 145 11.02 -4.55 8.60
C PHE A 145 10.48 -3.23 9.15
N LEU A 146 10.78 -2.93 10.42
CA LEU A 146 10.43 -1.64 11.01
C LEU A 146 11.05 -0.46 10.24
N ASP A 147 12.31 -0.57 9.82
CA ASP A 147 12.97 0.44 8.97
C ASP A 147 12.21 0.63 7.64
N GLN A 148 11.66 -0.43 7.04
CA GLN A 148 10.84 -0.29 5.82
C GLN A 148 9.53 0.45 6.12
N LEU A 149 8.84 0.11 7.22
CA LEU A 149 7.63 0.84 7.62
C LEU A 149 7.92 2.34 7.84
N ILE A 150 9.08 2.67 8.40
CA ILE A 150 9.52 4.05 8.58
C ILE A 150 9.75 4.75 7.23
N VAL A 151 10.44 4.09 6.30
CA VAL A 151 10.64 4.63 4.95
C VAL A 151 9.30 4.86 4.26
N GLN A 152 8.36 3.93 4.44
CA GLN A 152 7.01 4.02 3.88
C GLN A 152 6.12 5.05 4.56
N GLY A 153 6.50 5.58 5.73
CA GLY A 153 5.68 6.48 6.54
C GLY A 153 4.60 5.80 7.40
N LEU A 154 4.51 4.47 7.35
CA LEU A 154 3.57 3.64 8.14
C LEU A 154 4.02 3.44 9.59
N ALA A 155 5.24 3.89 9.91
CA ALA A 155 5.73 4.04 11.27
C ALA A 155 6.55 5.34 11.35
N THR A 156 6.46 6.08 12.44
CA THR A 156 7.36 7.20 12.71
C THR A 156 7.78 7.17 14.17
N GLY A 157 8.98 7.66 14.46
CA GLY A 157 9.52 7.68 15.81
C GLY A 157 10.50 8.82 15.98
N THR A 158 10.11 9.81 16.79
CA THR A 158 10.97 10.81 17.40
C THR A 158 10.87 10.69 18.92
N GLU A 159 11.74 11.37 19.67
CA GLU A 159 11.68 11.37 21.14
C GLU A 159 10.31 11.85 21.66
N ASP A 160 9.64 12.76 20.94
CA ASP A 160 8.39 13.39 21.36
C ASP A 160 7.12 12.77 20.76
N SER A 161 7.24 11.91 19.73
CA SER A 161 6.08 11.33 19.05
C SER A 161 6.44 10.05 18.30
N SER A 162 5.69 8.98 18.54
CA SER A 162 5.74 7.78 17.70
C SER A 162 4.35 7.35 17.23
N TYR A 163 4.28 7.02 15.94
CA TYR A 163 3.08 6.59 15.24
C TYR A 163 3.33 5.21 14.64
N ILE A 164 2.32 4.34 14.71
CA ILE A 164 2.32 3.02 14.08
C ILE A 164 0.97 2.86 13.40
N ASP A 165 0.97 2.69 12.08
CA ASP A 165 -0.23 2.31 11.36
C ASP A 165 -0.48 0.81 11.57
N GLU A 166 -1.58 0.48 12.24
CA GLU A 166 -1.99 -0.89 12.58
C GLU A 166 -2.81 -1.56 11.48
N PHE A 167 -3.25 -0.81 10.46
CA PHE A 167 -4.18 -1.26 9.43
C PHE A 167 -3.43 -1.53 8.11
N ARG A 168 -2.64 -0.56 7.66
CA ARG A 168 -1.80 -0.62 6.45
C ARG A 168 -0.43 -1.18 6.75
N GLY A 169 0.13 -0.86 7.92
CA GLY A 169 1.50 -1.15 8.31
C GLY A 169 1.66 -2.49 9.02
N THR A 170 1.60 -2.45 10.34
CA THR A 170 1.81 -3.62 11.19
C THR A 170 0.66 -4.63 11.09
N THR A 171 0.79 -5.75 11.80
CA THR A 171 -0.31 -6.70 11.97
C THR A 171 -0.06 -7.56 13.20
N THR A 172 -1.12 -8.14 13.74
CA THR A 172 -1.05 -9.18 14.77
C THR A 172 -1.19 -10.58 14.18
N SER A 173 -1.32 -10.72 12.85
CA SER A 173 -1.45 -12.01 12.13
C SER A 173 -0.35 -12.99 12.53
N SER A 174 -0.67 -13.94 13.40
CA SER A 174 0.26 -14.92 13.94
C SER A 174 -0.45 -16.22 14.24
N ALA A 175 0.22 -17.34 13.97
CA ALA A 175 -0.20 -18.68 14.41
C ALA A 175 -0.30 -18.81 15.94
N ARG A 176 0.11 -17.79 16.71
CA ARG A 176 0.04 -17.74 18.18
C ARG A 176 -0.90 -16.67 18.73
N ARG A 177 -1.65 -15.95 17.88
CA ARG A 177 -2.53 -14.85 18.35
C ARG A 177 -3.73 -15.41 19.13
N GLU A 178 -4.44 -16.39 18.58
CA GLU A 178 -5.60 -17.03 19.20
C GLU A 178 -5.55 -18.57 19.08
N ILE A 179 -6.46 -19.23 19.80
CA ILE A 179 -6.64 -20.68 19.80
C ILE A 179 -8.13 -20.99 19.65
N PRO A 180 -8.57 -21.69 18.59
CA PRO A 180 -7.82 -22.05 17.37
C PRO A 180 -7.36 -20.82 16.58
N SER A 181 -6.29 -20.94 15.77
CA SER A 181 -5.78 -19.85 14.93
C SER A 181 -6.78 -19.48 13.83
N ALA A 182 -7.07 -18.19 13.67
CA ALA A 182 -7.84 -17.63 12.56
C ALA A 182 -6.94 -17.19 11.38
N VAL A 183 -5.62 -17.43 11.50
CA VAL A 183 -4.62 -16.99 10.53
C VAL A 183 -4.15 -18.16 9.68
N PHE A 184 -4.30 -18.01 8.36
CA PHE A 184 -3.73 -18.88 7.34
C PHE A 184 -2.68 -18.10 6.53
N GLY A 185 -1.62 -18.78 6.10
CA GLY A 185 -0.67 -18.14 5.19
C GLY A 185 0.60 -18.91 4.97
N VAL A 186 1.42 -18.34 4.09
CA VAL A 186 2.74 -18.84 3.74
C VAL A 186 3.74 -17.69 3.76
N SER A 187 4.95 -17.97 4.23
CA SER A 187 6.06 -17.03 4.12
C SER A 187 7.31 -17.73 3.63
N SER A 188 8.09 -16.98 2.85
CA SER A 188 9.41 -17.39 2.42
C SER A 188 10.45 -16.96 3.46
N PRO A 189 11.54 -17.72 3.65
CA PRO A 189 12.61 -17.34 4.58
C PRO A 189 13.44 -16.15 4.05
N GLY A 190 13.38 -15.88 2.75
CA GLY A 190 14.18 -14.87 2.08
C GLY A 190 15.68 -15.18 2.01
N PRO A 191 16.50 -14.27 1.48
CA PRO A 191 17.92 -14.52 1.24
C PRO A 191 18.71 -14.54 2.56
N LEU A 192 19.79 -15.33 2.56
CA LEU A 192 20.79 -15.29 3.62
C LEU A 192 21.46 -13.91 3.68
N ASP A 193 21.67 -13.42 4.89
CA ASP A 193 22.39 -12.18 5.15
C ASP A 193 23.89 -12.40 5.01
N LYS A 194 24.46 -11.85 3.94
CA LYS A 194 25.90 -11.93 3.64
C LYS A 194 26.64 -10.62 3.93
N THR A 195 26.00 -9.66 4.59
CA THR A 195 26.64 -8.38 4.90
C THR A 195 27.79 -8.56 5.92
N PRO A 196 28.79 -7.66 5.92
CA PRO A 196 29.86 -7.70 6.91
C PRO A 196 29.31 -7.69 8.35
N GLY A 197 29.78 -8.59 9.20
CA GLY A 197 29.33 -8.72 10.59
C GLY A 197 28.05 -9.53 10.79
N ALA A 198 27.39 -10.00 9.72
CA ALA A 198 26.20 -10.84 9.86
C ALA A 198 26.54 -12.19 10.54
N PRO A 199 25.67 -12.71 11.43
CA PRO A 199 25.88 -13.97 12.11
C PRO A 199 26.10 -15.15 11.15
N LYS A 200 27.11 -15.96 11.45
CA LYS A 200 27.41 -17.24 10.79
C LYS A 200 27.10 -18.42 11.71
N GLY A 201 26.89 -19.59 11.12
CA GLY A 201 26.76 -20.88 11.79
C GLY A 201 27.67 -21.91 11.12
N LEU A 202 28.03 -22.96 11.85
CA LEU A 202 28.75 -24.11 11.29
C LEU A 202 27.72 -25.04 10.63
N ILE A 203 27.97 -25.42 9.38
CA ILE A 203 27.15 -26.39 8.63
C ILE A 203 28.03 -27.50 8.05
N GLY A 204 27.44 -28.68 7.85
CA GLY A 204 28.13 -29.85 7.29
C GLY A 204 28.43 -30.93 8.33
N LEU A 205 29.07 -32.01 7.86
CA LEU A 205 29.50 -33.13 8.70
C LEU A 205 30.56 -32.69 9.69
N LYS A 206 30.63 -33.36 10.85
CA LYS A 206 31.51 -33.01 11.98
C LYS A 206 32.97 -32.82 11.57
N ASP A 207 33.47 -33.63 10.64
CA ASP A 207 34.86 -33.60 10.16
C ASP A 207 35.08 -32.65 8.98
N SER A 208 34.05 -31.95 8.50
CA SER A 208 34.09 -31.08 7.33
C SER A 208 33.12 -29.90 7.46
N GLN A 209 33.05 -29.31 8.66
CA GLN A 209 32.19 -28.17 8.92
C GLN A 209 32.73 -26.90 8.24
N VAL A 210 31.83 -26.12 7.65
CA VAL A 210 32.13 -24.82 7.07
C VAL A 210 31.33 -23.74 7.79
N SER A 211 31.97 -22.60 8.05
CA SER A 211 31.30 -21.41 8.56
C SER A 211 30.52 -20.72 7.44
N ALA A 212 29.20 -20.77 7.50
CA ALA A 212 28.30 -20.20 6.51
C ALA A 212 27.37 -19.13 7.12
N PRO A 213 26.92 -18.15 6.32
CA PRO A 213 25.86 -17.23 6.75
C PRO A 213 24.62 -18.00 7.23
N ARG A 214 24.08 -17.64 8.40
CA ARG A 214 22.88 -18.29 8.98
C ARG A 214 21.66 -17.40 9.14
N SER A 215 21.87 -16.09 9.27
CA SER A 215 20.76 -15.15 9.45
C SER A 215 20.12 -14.81 8.10
N ARG A 216 18.85 -14.38 8.12
CA ARG A 216 18.05 -14.08 6.93
C ARG A 216 17.76 -12.57 6.87
N LEU A 217 17.59 -12.04 5.66
CA LEU A 217 17.19 -10.63 5.44
C LEU A 217 15.68 -10.38 5.58
N GLY A 218 14.90 -11.39 5.98
CA GLY A 218 13.43 -11.41 5.91
C GLY A 218 12.95 -11.91 4.55
N GLY A 219 11.66 -12.24 4.43
CA GLY A 219 11.08 -12.75 3.18
C GLY A 219 9.75 -12.11 2.82
N THR A 220 9.06 -12.71 1.85
CA THR A 220 7.71 -12.35 1.38
C THR A 220 6.67 -13.20 2.11
N SER A 221 5.54 -12.61 2.46
CA SER A 221 4.37 -13.27 3.07
C SER A 221 3.12 -13.14 2.20
N PHE A 222 2.28 -14.18 2.25
CA PHE A 222 0.90 -14.17 1.78
C PHE A 222 0.02 -14.69 2.92
N VAL A 223 -0.95 -13.89 3.33
CA VAL A 223 -1.71 -14.08 4.57
C VAL A 223 -3.18 -13.88 4.29
N MET A 224 -4.00 -14.78 4.83
CA MET A 224 -5.45 -14.65 4.98
C MET A 224 -5.74 -14.73 6.47
N ASP A 225 -6.34 -13.70 7.03
CA ASP A 225 -6.63 -13.59 8.45
C ASP A 225 -8.13 -13.35 8.61
N ASP A 226 -8.81 -14.29 9.26
CA ASP A 226 -10.27 -14.23 9.52
C ASP A 226 -10.60 -13.32 10.72
N GLY A 227 -9.62 -12.55 11.20
CA GLY A 227 -9.78 -11.52 12.21
C GLY A 227 -9.52 -12.01 13.64
N ASN A 228 -9.29 -11.03 14.52
CA ASN A 228 -9.17 -11.20 15.95
C ASN A 228 -10.52 -10.92 16.62
N ASP A 229 -11.22 -11.98 17.00
CA ASP A 229 -12.53 -11.92 17.65
C ASP A 229 -12.50 -11.27 19.05
N LYS A 230 -11.32 -10.98 19.61
CA LYS A 230 -11.17 -10.33 20.92
C LYS A 230 -11.14 -8.81 20.86
N LEU A 231 -10.84 -8.26 19.69
CA LEU A 231 -10.81 -6.82 19.42
C LEU A 231 -11.84 -6.53 18.34
N LEU A 232 -12.96 -5.95 18.75
CA LEU A 232 -14.12 -5.76 17.89
C LEU A 232 -14.31 -4.28 17.62
N ARG A 233 -14.39 -3.89 16.35
CA ARG A 233 -14.59 -2.49 15.99
C ARG A 233 -15.96 -2.01 16.43
N LYS A 234 -16.05 -0.79 16.98
CA LYS A 234 -17.30 -0.24 17.53
C LYS A 234 -18.31 0.20 16.48
N THR A 235 -17.81 0.72 15.35
CA THR A 235 -18.62 1.23 14.23
C THR A 235 -18.03 0.78 12.90
N SER A 236 -18.82 0.84 11.83
CA SER A 236 -18.37 0.50 10.47
C SER A 236 -17.38 1.54 9.91
N ALA A 237 -16.68 1.21 8.82
CA ALA A 237 -15.63 2.05 8.21
C ALA A 237 -16.16 3.39 7.68
N SER A 238 -17.42 3.41 7.29
CA SER A 238 -18.12 4.59 6.84
C SER A 238 -18.79 5.37 7.98
N ASP A 239 -19.01 4.78 9.15
CA ASP A 239 -19.79 5.42 10.23
C ASP A 239 -18.94 6.11 11.30
N GLY A 240 -17.78 5.56 11.66
CA GLY A 240 -16.96 6.12 12.73
C GLY A 240 -15.48 5.73 12.70
N PRO A 241 -14.66 6.28 13.60
CA PRO A 241 -13.22 6.02 13.64
C PRO A 241 -12.89 4.54 13.95
N PRO A 242 -11.63 4.12 13.79
CA PRO A 242 -11.20 2.75 14.06
C PRO A 242 -10.98 2.54 15.55
N GLU A 243 -12.06 2.70 16.33
CA GLU A 243 -12.10 2.40 17.75
C GLU A 243 -12.53 0.94 17.97
N TYR A 244 -11.82 0.26 18.86
CA TYR A 244 -12.00 -1.17 19.12
C TYR A 244 -12.35 -1.41 20.58
N ALA A 245 -13.37 -2.23 20.81
CA ALA A 245 -13.71 -2.78 22.11
C ALA A 245 -12.88 -4.05 22.37
N ASN A 246 -12.24 -4.12 23.54
CA ASN A 246 -11.55 -5.30 24.02
C ASN A 246 -12.48 -6.15 24.90
N ILE A 247 -13.01 -7.23 24.34
CA ILE A 247 -13.96 -8.09 25.04
C ILE A 247 -13.32 -8.80 26.24
N GLN A 248 -12.00 -8.95 26.27
CA GLN A 248 -11.28 -9.56 27.41
C GLN A 248 -11.28 -8.63 28.65
N LEU A 249 -11.54 -7.34 28.44
CA LEU A 249 -11.74 -6.35 29.49
C LEU A 249 -13.22 -6.12 29.83
N ASN A 250 -14.11 -6.96 29.30
CA ASN A 250 -15.57 -6.85 29.39
C ASN A 250 -16.13 -5.58 28.74
N GLU A 251 -15.48 -5.06 27.70
CA GLU A 251 -16.07 -4.04 26.83
C GLU A 251 -17.13 -4.67 25.93
N THR A 252 -18.29 -4.02 25.79
CA THR A 252 -19.51 -4.62 25.20
C THR A 252 -20.04 -3.85 23.99
N ASP A 253 -19.39 -2.74 23.64
CA ASP A 253 -19.78 -1.80 22.59
C ASP A 253 -19.11 -2.10 21.22
N GLY A 254 -18.44 -3.25 21.08
CA GLY A 254 -17.86 -3.72 19.82
C GLY A 254 -18.82 -4.57 19.00
N SER A 255 -18.77 -4.44 17.67
CA SER A 255 -19.53 -5.28 16.74
C SER A 255 -18.83 -6.61 16.48
N ARG A 256 -19.54 -7.72 16.68
CA ARG A 256 -19.03 -9.08 16.45
C ARG A 256 -18.77 -9.40 14.98
N GLU A 257 -19.31 -8.61 14.08
CA GLU A 257 -19.12 -8.75 12.63
C GLU A 257 -17.90 -7.95 12.13
N LEU A 258 -17.18 -7.26 13.02
CA LEU A 258 -16.06 -6.39 12.67
C LEU A 258 -14.80 -6.74 13.50
N PRO A 259 -14.24 -7.95 13.37
CA PRO A 259 -13.03 -8.35 14.10
C PRO A 259 -11.77 -7.63 13.56
N HIS A 260 -10.88 -7.19 14.44
CA HIS A 260 -9.64 -6.52 14.05
C HIS A 260 -8.74 -7.42 13.18
N ASN A 261 -7.98 -6.85 12.24
CA ASN A 261 -7.08 -7.60 11.34
C ASN A 261 -7.77 -8.67 10.48
N GLU A 262 -9.06 -8.51 10.15
CA GLU A 262 -9.71 -9.33 9.13
C GLU A 262 -9.28 -8.86 7.73
N LEU A 263 -8.36 -9.59 7.10
CA LEU A 263 -7.69 -9.13 5.89
C LEU A 263 -7.07 -10.26 5.04
N VAL A 264 -6.76 -9.92 3.79
CA VAL A 264 -5.83 -10.65 2.93
C VAL A 264 -4.66 -9.73 2.57
N ARG A 265 -3.43 -10.21 2.74
CA ARG A 265 -2.21 -9.42 2.48
C ARG A 265 -1.16 -10.21 1.74
N LEU A 266 -0.67 -9.63 0.64
CA LEU A 266 0.58 -10.01 0.00
C LEU A 266 1.61 -8.92 0.28
N ARG A 267 2.74 -9.27 0.91
CA ARG A 267 3.80 -8.31 1.20
C ARG A 267 5.18 -8.88 0.90
N THR A 268 5.97 -8.15 0.13
CA THR A 268 7.37 -8.51 -0.14
C THR A 268 8.29 -8.10 1.00
N ARG A 269 9.46 -8.73 1.09
CA ARG A 269 10.52 -8.39 2.06
C ARG A 269 10.84 -6.90 2.15
N THR A 270 10.77 -6.19 1.03
CA THR A 270 11.11 -4.76 0.95
C THR A 270 9.90 -3.85 1.10
N GLY A 271 8.70 -4.40 1.37
CA GLY A 271 7.51 -3.62 1.68
C GLY A 271 6.52 -3.40 0.54
N HIS A 272 6.71 -3.98 -0.65
CA HIS A 272 5.66 -3.89 -1.68
C HIS A 272 4.43 -4.62 -1.16
N GLN A 273 3.24 -4.05 -1.37
CA GLN A 273 2.05 -4.53 -0.69
C GLN A 273 0.81 -4.47 -1.58
N VAL A 274 0.00 -5.52 -1.43
CA VAL A 274 -1.43 -5.52 -1.75
C VAL A 274 -2.15 -5.98 -0.50
N LEU A 275 -3.08 -5.16 -0.01
CA LEU A 275 -3.88 -5.40 1.19
C LEU A 275 -5.36 -5.23 0.83
N LEU A 276 -6.16 -6.20 1.22
CA LEU A 276 -7.62 -6.15 1.21
C LEU A 276 -8.05 -6.32 2.67
N HIS A 277 -8.73 -5.33 3.24
CA HIS A 277 -9.08 -5.32 4.67
C HIS A 277 -10.59 -5.18 4.83
N ASN A 278 -11.24 -6.20 5.40
CA ASN A 278 -12.70 -6.24 5.55
C ASN A 278 -13.18 -5.25 6.62
N THR A 279 -12.60 -5.31 7.82
CA THR A 279 -13.06 -4.49 8.96
C THR A 279 -12.80 -2.99 8.81
N GLU A 280 -11.68 -2.61 8.22
CA GLU A 280 -11.36 -1.22 7.86
C GLU A 280 -11.96 -0.81 6.51
N ASP A 281 -12.59 -1.76 5.81
CA ASP A 281 -13.22 -1.62 4.49
C ASP A 281 -12.36 -0.82 3.51
N LEU A 282 -11.14 -1.31 3.31
CA LEU A 282 -10.17 -0.68 2.43
C LEU A 282 -9.36 -1.67 1.60
N ILE A 283 -8.95 -1.22 0.42
CA ILE A 283 -7.96 -1.88 -0.43
C ILE A 283 -6.78 -0.94 -0.57
N TYR A 284 -5.57 -1.40 -0.23
CA TYR A 284 -4.35 -0.61 -0.27
C TYR A 284 -3.25 -1.30 -1.09
N ILE A 285 -2.72 -0.58 -2.07
CA ILE A 285 -1.62 -1.03 -2.94
C ILE A 285 -0.49 -0.02 -2.87
N ALA A 286 0.71 -0.46 -2.51
CA ALA A 286 1.86 0.43 -2.36
C ALA A 286 3.19 -0.19 -2.80
N ASN A 287 4.09 0.66 -3.28
CA ASN A 287 5.47 0.28 -3.54
C ASN A 287 6.30 0.16 -2.23
N SER A 288 7.51 -0.38 -2.31
CA SER A 288 8.39 -0.56 -1.13
C SER A 288 8.66 0.71 -0.32
N LYS A 289 8.58 1.89 -0.94
CA LYS A 289 9.03 3.14 -0.31
C LYS A 289 7.89 4.04 0.13
N GLY A 290 6.63 3.67 -0.10
CA GLY A 290 5.49 4.56 0.15
C GLY A 290 5.46 5.79 -0.78
N THR A 291 6.31 5.84 -1.81
CA THR A 291 6.38 6.99 -2.73
C THR A 291 5.32 6.94 -3.82
N ALA A 292 4.60 5.83 -3.92
CA ALA A 292 3.41 5.70 -4.73
C ALA A 292 2.46 4.69 -4.08
N TRP A 293 1.19 5.06 -3.97
CA TRP A 293 0.15 4.20 -3.41
C TRP A 293 -1.22 4.55 -3.98
N LEU A 294 -2.14 3.60 -3.87
CA LEU A 294 -3.55 3.72 -4.21
C LEU A 294 -4.39 3.08 -3.10
N GLU A 295 -5.46 3.76 -2.71
CA GLU A 295 -6.39 3.32 -1.68
C GLU A 295 -7.85 3.45 -2.15
N LEU A 296 -8.64 2.40 -1.91
CA LEU A 296 -10.10 2.42 -2.02
C LEU A 296 -10.69 2.27 -0.63
N THR A 297 -11.75 3.03 -0.31
CA THR A 297 -12.37 3.05 1.03
C THR A 297 -13.89 2.86 0.99
N SER A 298 -14.49 2.65 2.17
CA SER A 298 -15.91 2.33 2.41
C SER A 298 -16.92 3.26 1.71
N ASP A 299 -16.70 4.58 1.70
CA ASP A 299 -17.59 5.53 1.01
C ASP A 299 -17.40 5.55 -0.52
N GLY A 300 -16.61 4.63 -1.07
CA GLY A 300 -16.29 4.58 -2.50
C GLY A 300 -15.29 5.64 -2.94
N LYS A 301 -14.47 6.18 -2.03
CA LYS A 301 -13.39 7.11 -2.41
C LYS A 301 -12.21 6.32 -2.97
N ILE A 302 -11.51 6.95 -3.91
CA ILE A 302 -10.26 6.46 -4.46
C ILE A 302 -9.22 7.57 -4.26
N ASP A 303 -8.23 7.29 -3.43
CA ASP A 303 -7.11 8.19 -3.16
C ASP A 303 -5.86 7.62 -3.84
N VAL A 304 -5.15 8.45 -4.60
CA VAL A 304 -3.94 8.05 -5.34
C VAL A 304 -2.83 9.07 -5.10
N TYR A 305 -1.65 8.57 -4.74
CA TYR A 305 -0.46 9.40 -4.51
C TYR A 305 0.71 8.91 -5.36
N ALA A 306 1.46 9.85 -5.93
CA ALA A 306 2.75 9.61 -6.54
C ALA A 306 3.71 10.78 -6.27
N LYS A 307 4.91 10.47 -5.76
CA LYS A 307 5.91 11.48 -5.39
C LYS A 307 6.57 12.17 -6.59
N ASP A 308 6.69 11.47 -7.71
CA ASP A 308 7.42 11.96 -8.90
C ASP A 308 6.45 12.39 -10.00
N SER A 309 5.74 11.43 -10.61
CA SER A 309 4.78 11.72 -11.68
C SER A 309 3.67 10.65 -11.79
N MET A 310 2.58 11.02 -12.45
CA MET A 310 1.49 10.12 -12.87
C MET A 310 1.28 10.29 -14.37
N SER A 311 1.06 9.19 -15.09
CA SER A 311 0.82 9.21 -16.54
C SER A 311 -0.37 8.32 -16.89
N PHE A 312 -1.27 8.84 -17.71
CA PHE A 312 -2.45 8.13 -18.22
C PHE A 312 -2.44 8.18 -19.75
N HIS A 313 -2.65 7.03 -20.40
CA HIS A 313 -2.75 6.92 -21.85
C HIS A 313 -3.88 5.97 -22.22
N THR A 314 -4.73 6.39 -23.14
CA THR A 314 -5.81 5.60 -23.73
C THR A 314 -5.67 5.63 -25.25
N GLU A 315 -5.92 4.51 -25.91
CA GLU A 315 -5.87 4.44 -27.39
C GLU A 315 -7.09 5.11 -28.04
N ASN A 316 -8.21 5.12 -27.32
CA ASN A 316 -9.45 5.78 -27.74
C ASN A 316 -9.75 6.92 -26.76
N ASP A 317 -10.86 6.86 -26.04
CA ASP A 317 -11.33 7.97 -25.21
C ASP A 317 -10.80 7.91 -23.77
N LEU A 318 -10.53 9.09 -23.20
CA LEU A 318 -10.37 9.30 -21.77
C LEU A 318 -11.53 10.18 -21.29
N ASN A 319 -12.44 9.60 -20.50
CA ASN A 319 -13.63 10.28 -20.01
C ASN A 319 -13.49 10.63 -18.54
N LEU A 320 -13.86 11.87 -18.19
CA LEU A 320 -13.95 12.34 -16.81
C LEU A 320 -15.34 12.94 -16.61
N THR A 321 -16.08 12.44 -15.63
CA THR A 321 -17.41 12.94 -15.27
C THR A 321 -17.54 12.93 -13.76
N ALA A 322 -18.02 14.03 -13.19
CA ALA A 322 -18.31 14.15 -11.77
C ALA A 322 -19.60 14.93 -11.60
N ASP A 323 -20.49 14.45 -10.73
CA ASP A 323 -21.78 15.11 -10.46
C ASP A 323 -21.61 16.47 -9.75
N ARG A 324 -20.50 16.64 -9.03
CA ARG A 324 -20.20 17.86 -8.29
C ARG A 324 -19.12 18.71 -8.94
N ASN A 325 -17.85 18.31 -8.83
CA ASN A 325 -16.71 19.13 -9.25
C ASN A 325 -15.61 18.27 -9.88
N ILE A 326 -14.98 18.80 -10.93
CA ILE A 326 -13.65 18.39 -11.39
C ILE A 326 -12.70 19.54 -11.06
N THR A 327 -11.72 19.28 -10.20
CA THR A 327 -10.70 20.28 -9.80
C THR A 327 -9.36 19.91 -10.42
N VAL A 328 -8.73 20.86 -11.11
CA VAL A 328 -7.39 20.67 -11.71
C VAL A 328 -6.51 21.82 -11.23
N GLU A 329 -5.41 21.48 -10.57
CA GLU A 329 -4.44 22.43 -10.02
C GLU A 329 -3.01 21.95 -10.34
N ALA A 330 -2.13 22.88 -10.74
CA ALA A 330 -0.71 22.62 -10.95
C ALA A 330 0.12 23.77 -10.38
N GLY A 331 1.27 23.45 -9.76
CA GLY A 331 2.19 24.46 -9.23
C GLY A 331 3.01 25.20 -10.29
N ALA A 332 3.00 24.73 -11.54
CA ALA A 332 3.69 25.34 -12.67
C ALA A 332 2.71 25.64 -13.82
N ASN A 333 2.61 24.73 -14.80
CA ASN A 333 1.81 24.93 -16.01
C ASN A 333 0.69 23.91 -16.11
N ILE A 334 -0.39 24.29 -16.81
CA ILE A 334 -1.42 23.38 -17.31
C ILE A 334 -1.48 23.58 -18.82
N ASP A 335 -1.22 22.52 -19.58
CA ASP A 335 -1.19 22.54 -21.04
C ASP A 335 -2.32 21.69 -21.62
N PHE A 336 -3.17 22.29 -22.47
CA PHE A 336 -4.22 21.59 -23.21
C PHE A 336 -3.92 21.63 -24.71
N LYS A 337 -3.92 20.45 -25.34
CA LYS A 337 -3.71 20.32 -26.78
C LYS A 337 -4.67 19.32 -27.39
N ALA A 338 -5.53 19.79 -28.29
CA ALA A 338 -6.26 18.94 -29.21
C ALA A 338 -5.49 18.91 -30.54
N SER A 339 -4.69 17.88 -30.79
CA SER A 339 -3.78 17.82 -31.95
C SER A 339 -4.49 17.67 -33.30
N GLY A 340 -5.70 17.09 -33.31
CA GLY A 340 -6.40 16.72 -34.53
C GLY A 340 -5.73 15.60 -35.33
N SER A 341 -4.80 14.85 -34.71
CA SER A 341 -4.03 13.78 -35.38
C SER A 341 -4.80 12.46 -35.55
N TYR A 342 -6.01 12.34 -34.99
CA TYR A 342 -6.84 11.16 -35.17
C TYR A 342 -7.31 11.05 -36.62
N THR A 343 -7.07 9.88 -37.22
CA THR A 343 -7.37 9.56 -38.63
C THR A 343 -8.48 8.52 -38.80
N GLY A 344 -9.17 8.15 -37.72
CA GLY A 344 -10.25 7.16 -37.81
C GLY A 344 -11.43 7.63 -38.67
N LEU A 345 -12.07 6.66 -39.29
CA LEU A 345 -13.28 6.85 -40.08
C LEU A 345 -14.51 6.91 -39.16
N GLY A 346 -15.50 7.71 -39.52
CA GLY A 346 -16.84 7.72 -38.95
C GLY A 346 -17.64 6.48 -39.37
N GLU A 347 -18.86 6.39 -38.86
CA GLU A 347 -19.80 5.29 -39.13
C GLU A 347 -20.18 5.19 -40.62
N ASP A 348 -20.05 6.28 -41.36
CA ASP A 348 -20.23 6.40 -42.81
C ASP A 348 -18.97 6.01 -43.63
N GLY A 349 -17.86 5.65 -42.96
CA GLY A 349 -16.58 5.37 -43.60
C GLY A 349 -15.80 6.63 -44.00
N GLU A 350 -16.27 7.83 -43.63
CA GLU A 350 -15.62 9.11 -43.93
C GLU A 350 -14.70 9.57 -42.80
N ILE A 351 -13.73 10.44 -43.08
CA ILE A 351 -12.84 10.94 -42.02
C ILE A 351 -13.64 11.75 -40.99
N LYS A 352 -13.46 11.47 -39.69
CA LYS A 352 -14.04 12.28 -38.61
C LYS A 352 -13.59 13.75 -38.73
N LEU A 353 -14.50 14.61 -39.17
CA LEU A 353 -14.22 16.02 -39.48
C LEU A 353 -13.97 16.87 -38.22
N ARG A 354 -14.64 16.55 -37.11
CA ARG A 354 -14.48 17.25 -35.83
C ARG A 354 -13.31 16.67 -35.04
N ARG A 355 -12.11 17.23 -35.28
CA ARG A 355 -10.85 16.84 -34.63
C ARG A 355 -10.02 18.08 -34.34
N GLY A 356 -9.28 18.04 -33.22
CA GLY A 356 -8.43 19.17 -32.82
C GLY A 356 -9.17 20.33 -32.16
N ASN A 357 -10.45 20.15 -31.83
CA ASN A 357 -11.28 21.17 -31.17
C ASN A 357 -11.14 21.10 -29.65
N ILE A 358 -11.16 22.27 -29.00
CA ILE A 358 -11.47 22.42 -27.57
C ILE A 358 -12.79 23.20 -27.51
N GLN A 359 -13.79 22.63 -26.84
CA GLN A 359 -15.10 23.27 -26.62
C GLN A 359 -15.35 23.37 -25.12
N ILE A 360 -15.82 24.55 -24.69
CA ILE A 360 -16.14 24.86 -23.29
C ILE A 360 -17.58 25.34 -23.26
N GLU A 361 -18.41 24.67 -22.49
CA GLU A 361 -19.82 25.01 -22.29
C GLU A 361 -20.09 25.25 -20.81
N THR A 362 -20.75 26.36 -20.49
CA THR A 362 -21.15 26.71 -19.12
C THR A 362 -22.62 27.09 -19.11
N PHE A 363 -23.40 26.55 -18.17
CA PHE A 363 -24.79 26.94 -18.00
C PHE A 363 -24.94 28.33 -17.38
N ASN A 364 -24.06 28.65 -16.42
CA ASN A 364 -23.99 29.96 -15.76
C ASN A 364 -22.74 30.72 -16.24
N ASP A 365 -21.96 31.28 -15.32
CA ASP A 365 -20.80 32.12 -15.65
C ASP A 365 -19.59 31.28 -16.11
N PHE A 366 -18.94 31.74 -17.19
CA PHE A 366 -17.53 31.45 -17.45
C PHE A 366 -16.68 32.58 -16.88
N LYS A 367 -15.84 32.26 -15.88
CA LYS A 367 -14.97 33.22 -15.19
C LYS A 367 -13.50 32.93 -15.52
N CYS A 368 -12.82 33.90 -16.12
CA CYS A 368 -11.39 33.81 -16.44
C CYS A 368 -10.64 34.97 -15.79
N LEU A 369 -9.79 34.67 -14.80
CA LEU A 369 -8.93 35.64 -14.13
C LEU A 369 -7.49 35.40 -14.57
N ILE A 370 -6.89 36.38 -15.24
CA ILE A 370 -5.49 36.35 -15.67
C ILE A 370 -4.71 37.35 -14.81
N GLY A 371 -3.76 36.86 -14.01
CA GLY A 371 -2.93 37.72 -13.14
C GLY A 371 -1.85 38.51 -13.88
N GLY A 372 -1.51 38.08 -15.10
CA GLY A 372 -0.54 38.75 -15.99
C GLY A 372 -1.21 39.21 -17.30
N ASN A 373 -0.56 38.90 -18.43
CA ASN A 373 -1.08 39.24 -19.75
C ASN A 373 -1.96 38.12 -20.32
N GLN A 374 -2.99 38.49 -21.07
CA GLN A 374 -3.71 37.59 -21.97
C GLN A 374 -3.25 37.85 -23.40
N TRP A 375 -2.79 36.79 -24.09
CA TRP A 375 -2.49 36.83 -25.51
C TRP A 375 -3.42 35.86 -26.26
N VAL A 376 -4.05 36.36 -27.32
CA VAL A 376 -4.94 35.57 -28.17
C VAL A 376 -4.55 35.79 -29.62
N THR A 377 -4.18 34.71 -30.30
CA THR A 377 -3.91 34.69 -31.73
C THR A 377 -4.89 33.76 -32.39
N THR A 378 -5.66 34.28 -33.34
CA THR A 378 -6.59 33.48 -34.16
C THR A 378 -6.21 33.63 -35.61
N ILE A 379 -6.02 32.50 -36.32
CA ILE A 379 -5.71 32.51 -37.76
C ILE A 379 -6.99 32.79 -38.56
N GLY A 380 -8.11 32.19 -38.15
CA GLY A 380 -9.43 32.50 -38.67
C GLY A 380 -10.04 33.72 -37.98
N ASN A 381 -11.36 33.72 -37.85
CA ASN A 381 -12.09 34.82 -37.23
C ASN A 381 -12.11 34.69 -35.69
N THR A 382 -12.07 35.84 -35.01
CA THR A 382 -12.53 35.94 -33.62
C THR A 382 -13.89 36.63 -33.62
N GLU A 383 -14.89 35.98 -33.04
CA GLU A 383 -16.28 36.47 -33.01
C GLU A 383 -16.79 36.49 -31.58
N TYR A 384 -17.48 37.57 -31.20
CA TYR A 384 -18.15 37.72 -29.91
C TYR A 384 -19.63 37.98 -30.15
N LYS A 385 -20.47 37.03 -29.74
CA LYS A 385 -21.93 37.18 -29.76
C LYS A 385 -22.46 37.25 -28.34
N THR A 386 -22.92 38.42 -27.94
CA THR A 386 -23.48 38.69 -26.61
C THR A 386 -24.90 39.23 -26.77
N ASN A 387 -25.84 38.69 -25.99
CA ASN A 387 -27.21 39.23 -25.93
C ASN A 387 -27.29 40.44 -24.99
N GLY A 388 -26.42 40.48 -23.97
CA GLY A 388 -26.27 41.60 -23.06
C GLY A 388 -25.14 42.55 -23.49
N GLU A 389 -24.69 43.39 -22.55
CA GLU A 389 -23.62 44.35 -22.81
C GLU A 389 -22.26 43.68 -23.01
N THR A 390 -21.53 44.09 -24.05
CA THR A 390 -20.08 43.84 -24.16
C THR A 390 -19.34 45.01 -23.52
N LYS A 391 -18.66 44.76 -22.40
CA LYS A 391 -17.87 45.79 -21.69
C LYS A 391 -16.39 45.54 -21.87
N ILE A 392 -15.68 46.56 -22.34
CA ILE A 392 -14.22 46.59 -22.44
C ILE A 392 -13.73 47.78 -21.62
N THR A 393 -12.95 47.53 -20.58
CA THR A 393 -12.36 48.57 -19.74
C THR A 393 -10.86 48.43 -19.76
N SER A 394 -10.16 49.43 -20.29
CA SER A 394 -8.70 49.53 -20.24
C SER A 394 -8.32 50.66 -19.28
N GLY A 395 -7.42 50.38 -18.34
CA GLY A 395 -6.80 51.43 -17.52
C GLY A 395 -5.75 52.25 -18.28
N GLY A 396 -5.33 51.77 -19.46
CA GLY A 396 -4.41 52.46 -20.37
C GLY A 396 -5.06 52.71 -21.73
N GLY A 397 -4.25 52.75 -22.78
CA GLY A 397 -4.75 52.86 -24.15
C GLY A 397 -5.63 51.67 -24.55
N SER A 398 -6.57 51.92 -25.46
CA SER A 398 -7.25 50.89 -26.25
C SER A 398 -6.90 51.14 -27.71
N HIS A 399 -6.33 50.14 -28.38
CA HIS A 399 -5.85 50.27 -29.75
C HIS A 399 -6.58 49.25 -30.64
N ILE A 400 -7.19 49.74 -31.72
CA ILE A 400 -7.84 48.91 -32.73
C ILE A 400 -7.16 49.19 -34.05
N LYS A 401 -6.64 48.14 -34.71
CA LYS A 401 -6.02 48.24 -36.02
C LYS A 401 -6.69 47.25 -36.97
N SER A 402 -7.40 47.79 -37.95
CA SER A 402 -8.04 47.03 -39.02
C SER A 402 -7.25 47.19 -40.31
N GLY A 403 -6.85 46.08 -40.94
CA GLY A 403 -6.18 46.12 -42.25
C GLY A 403 -7.13 46.46 -43.40
N GLY A 404 -8.42 46.14 -43.24
CA GLY A 404 -9.51 46.57 -44.12
C GLY A 404 -10.31 47.71 -43.50
N GLY A 405 -11.65 47.61 -43.54
CA GLY A 405 -12.55 48.59 -42.90
C GLY A 405 -12.74 48.34 -41.40
N HIS A 406 -12.97 49.41 -40.64
CA HIS A 406 -13.50 49.36 -39.28
C HIS A 406 -14.97 49.77 -39.33
N PHE A 407 -15.89 48.86 -39.02
CA PHE A 407 -17.33 49.07 -39.12
C PHE A 407 -17.96 49.02 -37.73
N GLU A 408 -18.72 50.07 -37.41
CA GLU A 408 -19.51 50.18 -36.19
C GLU A 408 -20.96 50.44 -36.58
N THR A 409 -21.90 49.83 -35.88
CA THR A 409 -23.33 50.05 -36.10
C THR A 409 -24.06 49.93 -34.77
N ALA A 410 -24.74 50.99 -34.37
CA ALA A 410 -25.59 51.09 -33.20
C ALA A 410 -26.58 52.24 -33.42
N ASP A 411 -27.67 52.30 -32.65
CA ASP A 411 -28.61 53.43 -32.72
C ASP A 411 -27.90 54.76 -32.41
N PRO A 412 -27.21 54.91 -31.26
CA PRO A 412 -26.18 55.93 -31.08
C PRO A 412 -24.76 55.32 -31.00
N ILE A 413 -23.78 56.02 -31.58
CA ILE A 413 -22.34 55.78 -31.37
C ILE A 413 -21.77 56.98 -30.60
N HIS A 414 -21.28 56.75 -29.38
CA HIS A 414 -20.70 57.79 -28.53
C HIS A 414 -19.16 57.74 -28.57
N MET A 415 -18.55 58.62 -29.37
CA MET A 415 -17.10 58.85 -29.36
C MET A 415 -16.77 59.98 -28.38
N ASN A 416 -16.19 59.63 -27.23
CA ASN A 416 -15.95 60.57 -26.11
C ASN A 416 -17.25 61.21 -25.54
N GLY A 417 -18.32 60.41 -25.48
CA GLY A 417 -19.61 60.80 -24.92
C GLY A 417 -19.72 60.55 -23.40
N PRO A 418 -20.92 60.25 -22.86
CA PRO A 418 -21.11 59.93 -21.45
C PRO A 418 -20.17 58.82 -20.96
N MET A 419 -19.80 58.87 -19.68
CA MET A 419 -18.90 57.88 -19.09
C MET A 419 -19.45 56.45 -19.26
N ALA A 420 -18.64 55.57 -19.87
CA ALA A 420 -19.01 54.18 -20.08
C ALA A 420 -19.08 53.38 -18.76
N SER A 421 -19.97 52.39 -18.70
CA SER A 421 -20.05 51.46 -17.58
C SER A 421 -18.83 50.51 -17.59
N GLY A 422 -18.15 50.35 -16.45
CA GLY A 422 -16.96 49.51 -16.33
C GLY A 422 -17.24 47.99 -16.37
N ALA A 423 -16.28 47.23 -16.90
CA ALA A 423 -16.27 45.77 -16.84
C ALA A 423 -16.07 45.27 -15.40
N LYS A 424 -16.68 44.14 -15.05
CA LYS A 424 -16.56 43.54 -13.71
C LYS A 424 -15.22 42.80 -13.57
N ILE A 425 -14.60 42.94 -12.40
CA ILE A 425 -13.42 42.14 -12.01
C ILE A 425 -13.92 40.81 -11.42
N VAL A 426 -13.29 39.71 -11.83
CA VAL A 426 -13.52 38.37 -11.29
C VAL A 426 -12.63 38.15 -10.06
N SER A 427 -13.20 37.61 -8.97
CA SER A 427 -12.43 37.22 -7.78
C SER A 427 -11.83 35.81 -7.92
N ALA A 428 -10.66 35.59 -7.31
CA ALA A 428 -10.08 34.26 -7.19
C ALA A 428 -10.96 33.31 -6.35
N LEU A 429 -10.81 32.00 -6.56
CA LEU A 429 -11.45 30.98 -5.73
C LEU A 429 -10.86 30.97 -4.31
N ASN A 430 -11.68 30.53 -3.35
CA ASN A 430 -11.20 30.19 -2.01
C ASN A 430 -10.19 29.03 -2.06
N LYS A 431 -9.33 28.95 -1.04
CA LYS A 431 -8.27 27.95 -0.96
C LYS A 431 -8.21 27.33 0.44
N HIS A 432 -7.60 26.14 0.50
CA HIS A 432 -7.54 25.28 1.67
C HIS A 432 -6.11 25.04 2.12
N ILE A 433 -5.89 25.04 3.43
CA ILE A 433 -4.57 24.76 4.02
C ILE A 433 -4.56 23.33 4.55
N LEU A 434 -4.00 22.41 3.77
CA LEU A 434 -3.93 21.00 4.13
C LEU A 434 -2.70 20.72 5.01
N PRO A 435 -2.83 19.96 6.10
CA PRO A 435 -1.68 19.50 6.89
C PRO A 435 -0.67 18.72 6.03
N GLY A 436 0.63 19.00 6.20
CA GLY A 436 1.70 18.28 5.50
C GLY A 436 1.94 18.67 4.04
N PHE A 437 1.10 19.54 3.45
CA PHE A 437 1.28 19.96 2.07
C PHE A 437 2.50 20.92 1.95
N PRO A 438 3.47 20.64 1.06
CA PRO A 438 4.72 21.40 0.96
C PRO A 438 4.50 22.74 0.24
N THR A 439 3.80 23.66 0.89
CA THR A 439 3.55 25.00 0.36
C THR A 439 3.81 26.09 1.38
N ASN A 440 4.79 25.93 2.28
CA ASN A 440 5.18 26.97 3.26
C ASN A 440 3.97 27.69 3.92
N ASN A 441 2.84 27.00 4.12
CA ASN A 441 1.54 27.54 4.51
C ASN A 441 1.02 28.80 3.77
N ALA A 442 1.61 29.25 2.68
CA ALA A 442 1.38 30.62 2.19
C ALA A 442 0.30 30.72 1.09
N LEU A 443 0.06 29.66 0.32
CA LEU A 443 -0.78 29.75 -0.88
C LEU A 443 -2.03 28.88 -0.90
N GLY A 444 -2.14 27.82 -0.09
CA GLY A 444 -3.26 26.88 -0.09
C GLY A 444 -3.49 26.14 -1.42
N THR A 445 -4.37 25.14 -1.40
CA THR A 445 -4.81 24.36 -2.58
C THR A 445 -6.30 24.55 -2.81
N LEU A 446 -6.78 24.27 -4.02
CA LEU A 446 -8.21 24.25 -4.34
C LEU A 446 -8.92 23.05 -3.72
N SER A 447 -8.24 21.94 -3.43
CA SER A 447 -8.89 20.72 -2.93
C SER A 447 -8.95 20.67 -1.40
N GLN A 448 -10.04 20.11 -0.86
CA GLN A 448 -10.20 19.87 0.58
C GLN A 448 -9.35 18.71 1.11
N ARG A 449 -8.95 17.80 0.21
CA ARG A 449 -8.06 16.67 0.49
C ARG A 449 -7.13 16.50 -0.70
N ALA A 450 -5.88 16.18 -0.41
CA ALA A 450 -4.90 15.79 -1.41
C ALA A 450 -4.06 14.65 -0.80
N PRO A 451 -4.08 13.44 -1.40
CA PRO A 451 -3.21 12.34 -1.00
C PRO A 451 -1.75 12.76 -0.91
N MET A 452 -1.04 12.33 0.15
CA MET A 452 0.37 12.65 0.38
C MET A 452 1.18 11.41 0.71
N HIS A 453 2.50 11.59 0.88
CA HIS A 453 3.33 10.56 1.48
C HIS A 453 2.84 10.27 2.90
N GLU A 454 2.85 8.99 3.29
CA GLU A 454 2.49 8.61 4.65
C GLU A 454 3.48 9.19 5.68
N PRO A 455 3.08 9.40 6.94
CA PRO A 455 1.71 9.27 7.43
C PRO A 455 0.80 10.36 6.87
N TRP A 456 -0.31 9.98 6.25
CA TRP A 456 -1.30 10.92 5.73
C TRP A 456 -2.53 10.92 6.64
N ASN A 457 -2.79 12.02 7.35
CA ASN A 457 -3.82 12.04 8.37
C ASN A 457 -5.26 12.21 7.84
N GLN A 458 -5.46 12.28 6.52
CA GLN A 458 -6.79 12.48 5.93
C GLN A 458 -7.39 11.22 5.29
N HIS A 459 -6.90 10.03 5.64
CA HIS A 459 -7.58 8.78 5.28
C HIS A 459 -9.02 8.78 5.78
N GLU A 460 -9.93 8.30 4.94
CA GLU A 460 -11.35 8.23 5.30
C GLU A 460 -11.60 7.33 6.51
N ASN A 461 -11.03 6.13 6.53
CA ASN A 461 -11.28 5.15 7.60
C ASN A 461 -10.88 5.67 8.99
N MET A 462 -9.95 6.62 9.05
CA MET A 462 -9.50 7.24 10.30
C MET A 462 -10.52 8.21 10.90
N ASN A 463 -11.32 8.89 10.06
CA ASN A 463 -12.34 9.84 10.48
C ASN A 463 -13.40 10.02 9.38
N PRO A 464 -14.28 9.03 9.18
CA PRO A 464 -15.19 9.02 8.04
C PRO A 464 -16.21 10.16 8.10
N GLY A 465 -16.61 10.59 9.31
CA GLY A 465 -17.50 11.73 9.52
C GLY A 465 -16.92 13.05 9.00
N ALA A 466 -15.63 13.31 9.25
CA ALA A 466 -14.97 14.52 8.73
C ALA A 466 -14.86 14.51 7.20
N PHE A 467 -14.74 13.34 6.59
CA PHE A 467 -14.48 13.22 5.15
C PHE A 467 -15.71 12.88 4.30
N LYS A 468 -16.93 13.11 4.81
CA LYS A 468 -18.16 12.99 4.01
C LYS A 468 -18.24 14.01 2.89
N ILE A 469 -19.07 13.72 1.90
CA ILE A 469 -19.25 14.56 0.70
C ILE A 469 -19.56 16.02 1.04
N VAL A 470 -20.45 16.28 2.00
CA VAL A 470 -20.84 17.64 2.41
C VAL A 470 -19.68 18.41 3.03
N THR A 471 -18.90 17.75 3.89
CA THR A 471 -17.77 18.38 4.59
C THR A 471 -16.60 18.66 3.64
N THR A 472 -16.39 17.79 2.67
CA THR A 472 -15.30 17.89 1.68
C THR A 472 -15.67 18.71 0.45
N ASP A 473 -16.71 19.55 0.53
CA ASP A 473 -17.01 20.48 -0.54
C ASP A 473 -15.91 21.52 -0.72
N ARG A 474 -15.51 21.75 -1.97
CA ARG A 474 -14.51 22.75 -2.33
C ARG A 474 -14.95 24.16 -1.96
N ASP A 475 -16.24 24.45 -2.10
CA ASP A 475 -16.83 25.76 -1.81
C ASP A 475 -16.99 26.04 -0.31
N ASN A 476 -16.78 25.05 0.57
CA ASN A 476 -16.75 25.31 2.01
C ASN A 476 -15.63 26.31 2.34
N LEU A 477 -15.88 27.23 3.27
CA LEU A 477 -14.88 28.23 3.66
C LEU A 477 -13.83 27.70 4.64
N ILE A 478 -14.19 26.63 5.35
CA ILE A 478 -13.34 26.00 6.36
C ILE A 478 -12.71 24.76 5.73
N THR A 479 -11.40 24.64 5.88
CA THR A 479 -10.68 23.43 5.49
C THR A 479 -11.04 22.28 6.42
N VAL A 480 -11.38 21.13 5.84
CA VAL A 480 -11.62 19.91 6.61
C VAL A 480 -10.36 19.51 7.38
N LYS A 481 -10.55 19.15 8.65
CA LYS A 481 -9.47 18.67 9.52
C LYS A 481 -9.77 17.26 9.97
N ASN A 482 -8.72 16.49 10.22
CA ASN A 482 -8.85 15.32 11.07
C ASN A 482 -8.47 15.71 12.49
N ASP A 483 -9.49 15.96 13.32
CA ASP A 483 -9.31 16.35 14.71
C ASP A 483 -9.21 15.14 15.67
N LEU A 484 -9.21 13.91 15.14
CA LEU A 484 -9.09 12.69 15.93
C LEU A 484 -7.63 12.27 16.06
N GLU A 485 -7.24 11.88 17.28
CA GLU A 485 -5.97 11.23 17.54
C GLU A 485 -6.08 9.72 17.28
N PHE A 486 -5.03 9.13 16.73
CA PHE A 486 -4.95 7.69 16.54
C PHE A 486 -4.93 6.97 17.90
N VAL A 487 -5.90 6.08 18.12
CA VAL A 487 -5.94 5.22 19.30
C VAL A 487 -5.41 3.84 18.94
N ALA A 488 -4.24 3.50 19.46
CA ALA A 488 -3.66 2.18 19.26
C ALA A 488 -4.54 1.08 19.88
N THR A 489 -4.76 -0.01 19.16
CA THR A 489 -5.56 -1.13 19.70
C THR A 489 -4.77 -1.90 20.76
N ALA A 490 -5.45 -2.64 21.63
CA ALA A 490 -4.76 -3.44 22.65
C ALA A 490 -3.84 -4.50 22.01
N ASP A 491 -2.81 -4.93 22.74
CA ASP A 491 -1.90 -5.99 22.29
C ASP A 491 -2.49 -7.38 22.61
N PRO A 492 -2.96 -8.15 21.61
CA PRO A 492 -3.62 -9.44 21.87
C PRO A 492 -2.68 -10.47 22.51
N PHE A 493 -1.35 -10.33 22.34
CA PHE A 493 -0.38 -11.28 22.88
C PHE A 493 -0.13 -11.11 24.39
N LYS A 494 -0.48 -9.95 24.96
CA LYS A 494 -0.46 -9.75 26.42
C LYS A 494 -1.53 -10.58 27.12
N LYS A 495 -2.64 -10.89 26.42
CA LYS A 495 -3.80 -11.62 26.95
C LYS A 495 -4.27 -11.01 28.28
N GLU A 496 -4.46 -9.70 28.27
CA GLU A 496 -4.99 -8.97 29.42
C GLU A 496 -6.44 -9.37 29.59
N ALA A 497 -6.78 -9.90 30.77
CA ALA A 497 -8.14 -10.25 31.13
C ALA A 497 -8.48 -9.56 32.44
N LYS A 498 -9.68 -8.99 32.53
CA LYS A 498 -10.18 -8.48 33.81
C LYS A 498 -10.42 -9.68 34.73
N LYS A 499 -9.79 -9.66 35.91
CA LYS A 499 -9.99 -10.69 36.95
C LYS A 499 -11.43 -10.72 37.45
#